data_AF-A0A0S7YFQ2-F1
#
_entry.id   AF-A0A0S7YFQ2-F1
#
_cell.length_a   1.000
_cell.length_b   1.000
_cell.length_c   1.000
_cell.angle_alpha   90.00
_cell.angle_beta   90.00
_cell.angle_gamma   90.00
#
_symmetry.space_group_name_H-M   'P 1'
#
loop_
_entity.id
_entity.type
_entity.pdbx_description
1 polymer ?
#
loop_
_entity_poly.entity_id
_entity_poly.type
_entity_poly.pdbx_seq_one_letter_code
_entity_poly.pdbx_strand_id
1 'polypeptide(L)'
;MTAPARSPCGLDPLIHEAARLLIVSVLAECQVADFNFMLATTNLTRGNLSQHMARLVEAGYVQETKEFLNRKPHTEYRLTAAGRSAFKRYRRAWRQVTRGQGTQDANAKAPCS
;
A
#
# COMPACT_ATOMS: atom_id res chain seq x y z
N MET A 1 10.35 9.90 15.91
CA MET A 1 9.22 9.41 15.08
C MET A 1 8.89 10.47 14.05
N THR A 2 9.53 10.43 12.88
CA THR A 2 9.33 11.44 11.83
C THR A 2 8.10 11.04 11.03
N ALA A 3 7.04 11.85 11.10
CA ALA A 3 5.88 11.65 10.25
C ALA A 3 6.31 11.79 8.77
N PRO A 4 5.88 10.90 7.86
CA PRO A 4 6.25 11.02 6.46
C PRO A 4 5.71 12.35 5.90
N ALA A 5 6.50 12.97 5.02
CA ALA A 5 6.14 14.21 4.34
C ALA A 5 4.74 14.10 3.72
N ARG A 6 3.89 15.10 4.00
CA ARG A 6 2.51 15.11 3.50
C ARG A 6 2.53 15.33 1.99
N SER A 7 2.08 14.33 1.23
CA SER A 7 1.88 14.44 -0.22
C SER A 7 0.73 15.41 -0.55
N PRO A 8 0.75 16.07 -1.72
CA PRO A 8 -0.20 17.14 -2.10
C PRO A 8 -1.69 16.74 -2.10
N CYS A 9 -2.00 15.45 -2.10
CA CYS A 9 -3.36 14.90 -2.06
C CYS A 9 -3.63 13.98 -0.86
N GLY A 10 -2.77 14.02 0.17
CA GLY A 10 -2.89 13.15 1.34
C GLY A 10 -2.68 11.65 1.04
N LEU A 11 -2.22 11.31 -0.16
CA LEU A 11 -1.79 9.95 -0.51
C LEU A 11 -0.47 9.65 0.18
N ASP A 12 -0.43 8.55 0.92
CA ASP A 12 0.80 8.05 1.50
C ASP A 12 1.80 7.73 0.36
N PRO A 13 2.93 8.46 0.24
CA PRO A 13 3.84 8.30 -0.89
C PRO A 13 4.58 6.96 -0.84
N LEU A 14 4.67 6.34 0.34
CA LEU A 14 5.24 5.02 0.48
C LEU A 14 4.26 3.99 -0.08
N ILE A 15 2.96 4.10 0.19
CA ILE A 15 1.96 3.19 -0.41
C ILE A 15 1.69 3.50 -1.89
N HIS A 16 1.82 4.77 -2.32
CA HIS A 16 1.56 5.22 -3.69
C HIS A 16 2.70 4.86 -4.67
N GLU A 17 3.12 3.61 -4.67
CA GLU A 17 4.04 3.01 -5.63
C GLU A 17 3.46 1.64 -6.00
N ALA A 18 3.48 1.28 -7.27
CA ALA A 18 2.70 0.17 -7.80
C ALA A 18 2.97 -1.17 -7.08
N ALA A 19 4.24 -1.52 -6.86
CA ALA A 19 4.60 -2.77 -6.20
C ALA A 19 4.20 -2.78 -4.72
N ARG A 20 4.46 -1.70 -3.96
CA ARG A 20 4.03 -1.61 -2.54
C ARG A 20 2.52 -1.59 -2.40
N LEU A 21 1.81 -0.94 -3.31
CA LEU A 21 0.35 -0.95 -3.31
C LEU A 21 -0.19 -2.37 -3.51
N LEU A 22 0.35 -3.10 -4.47
CA LEU A 22 -0.03 -4.50 -4.73
C LEU A 22 0.26 -5.39 -3.50
N ILE A 23 1.47 -5.28 -2.95
CA ILE A 23 1.90 -6.02 -1.76
C ILE A 23 0.96 -5.77 -0.56
N VAL A 24 0.70 -4.50 -0.24
CA VAL A 24 -0.13 -4.12 0.91
C VAL A 24 -1.59 -4.54 0.68
N SER A 25 -2.05 -4.52 -0.57
CA SER A 25 -3.39 -5.00 -0.94
C SER A 25 -3.54 -6.50 -0.68
N VAL A 26 -2.56 -7.31 -1.11
CA VAL A 26 -2.57 -8.76 -0.85
C VAL A 26 -2.53 -9.06 0.66
N LEU A 27 -1.63 -8.41 1.41
CA LEU A 27 -1.53 -8.58 2.87
C LEU A 27 -2.70 -7.96 3.66
N ALA A 28 -3.57 -7.17 3.03
CA ALA A 28 -4.79 -6.70 3.66
C ALA A 28 -5.87 -7.78 3.67
N GLU A 29 -5.93 -8.60 2.63
CA GLU A 29 -6.86 -9.72 2.48
C GLU A 29 -6.34 -10.98 3.19
N CYS A 30 -5.04 -11.24 3.12
CA CYS A 30 -4.38 -12.34 3.84
C CYS A 30 -3.93 -11.87 5.24
N GLN A 31 -4.30 -12.58 6.32
CA GLN A 31 -3.84 -12.19 7.67
C GLN A 31 -2.31 -12.32 7.82
N VAL A 32 -1.75 -13.38 7.22
CA VAL A 32 -0.33 -13.72 7.16
C VAL A 32 -0.05 -14.32 5.79
N ALA A 33 1.14 -14.07 5.23
CA ALA A 33 1.58 -14.67 3.97
C ALA A 33 3.09 -14.92 3.99
N ASP A 34 3.53 -16.06 3.46
CA ASP A 34 4.95 -16.34 3.28
C ASP A 34 5.53 -15.71 2.00
N PHE A 35 6.85 -15.65 1.91
CA PHE A 35 7.56 -15.06 0.79
C PHE A 35 7.23 -15.69 -0.58
N ASN A 36 7.08 -17.03 -0.65
CA ASN A 36 6.79 -17.71 -1.91
C ASN A 36 5.34 -17.47 -2.35
N PHE A 37 4.39 -17.45 -1.41
CA PHE A 37 3.01 -17.05 -1.69
C PHE A 37 2.95 -15.63 -2.26
N MET A 38 3.70 -14.69 -1.66
CA MET A 38 3.78 -13.32 -2.16
C MET A 38 4.35 -13.27 -3.57
N LEU A 39 5.45 -13.99 -3.87
CA LEU A 39 5.99 -14.07 -5.23
C LEU A 39 4.96 -14.56 -6.24
N ALA A 40 4.26 -15.65 -5.92
CA ALA A 40 3.26 -16.25 -6.80
C ALA A 40 2.06 -15.31 -7.04
N THR A 41 1.63 -14.60 -6.00
CA THR A 41 0.43 -13.75 -6.04
C THR A 41 0.69 -12.39 -6.69
N THR A 42 1.85 -11.78 -6.40
CA THR A 42 2.17 -10.44 -6.91
C THR A 42 2.88 -10.47 -8.26
N ASN A 43 3.37 -11.65 -8.70
CA ASN A 43 4.17 -11.84 -9.91
C ASN A 43 5.39 -10.90 -10.00
N LEU A 44 5.94 -10.54 -8.83
CA LEU A 44 7.14 -9.70 -8.72
C LEU A 44 8.38 -10.59 -8.74
N THR A 45 9.51 -10.05 -9.18
CA THR A 45 10.79 -10.75 -9.02
C THR A 45 11.21 -10.78 -7.55
N ARG A 46 12.03 -11.78 -7.18
CA ARG A 46 12.56 -11.94 -5.82
C ARG A 46 13.24 -10.69 -5.27
N GLY A 47 14.09 -10.07 -6.08
CA GLY A 47 14.78 -8.83 -5.69
C GLY A 47 13.80 -7.67 -5.48
N ASN A 48 12.82 -7.53 -6.38
CA ASN A 48 11.82 -6.48 -6.31
C ASN A 48 10.96 -6.61 -5.03
N LEU A 49 10.39 -7.79 -4.80
CA LEU A 49 9.61 -8.08 -3.60
C LEU A 49 10.42 -7.83 -2.31
N SER A 50 11.66 -8.31 -2.26
CA SER A 50 12.53 -8.13 -1.09
C SER A 50 12.81 -6.65 -0.79
N GLN A 51 13.08 -5.84 -1.82
CA GLN A 51 13.35 -4.41 -1.65
C GLN A 51 12.11 -3.66 -1.17
N HIS A 52 10.93 -3.91 -1.75
CA HIS A 52 9.70 -3.25 -1.32
C HIS A 52 9.26 -3.72 0.08
N MET A 53 9.45 -5.00 0.43
CA MET A 53 9.19 -5.49 1.78
C MET A 53 10.09 -4.83 2.82
N ALA A 54 11.40 -4.74 2.58
CA ALA A 54 12.32 -4.08 3.49
C ALA A 54 11.87 -2.64 3.79
N ARG A 55 11.44 -1.89 2.77
CA ARG A 55 10.92 -0.52 2.94
C ARG A 55 9.62 -0.46 3.74
N LEU A 56 8.72 -1.42 3.54
CA LEU A 56 7.46 -1.51 4.30
C LEU A 56 7.70 -1.91 5.76
N VAL A 57 8.71 -2.74 6.02
CA VAL A 57 9.13 -3.13 7.37
C VAL A 57 9.80 -1.97 8.09
N GLU A 58 10.74 -1.27 7.44
CA GLU A 58 11.37 -0.05 7.96
C GLU A 58 10.35 1.03 8.33
N ALA A 59 9.29 1.18 7.53
CA ALA A 59 8.18 2.10 7.81
C ALA A 59 7.21 1.60 8.88
N GLY A 60 7.37 0.36 9.38
CA GLY A 60 6.50 -0.25 10.38
C GLY A 60 5.11 -0.61 9.84
N TYR A 61 4.92 -0.68 8.52
CA TYR A 61 3.64 -1.06 7.90
C TYR A 61 3.48 -2.57 7.79
N VAL A 62 4.59 -3.27 7.59
CA VAL A 62 4.66 -4.73 7.57
C VAL A 62 5.54 -5.20 8.72
N GLN A 63 5.15 -6.29 9.34
CA GLN A 63 6.02 -7.03 10.24
C GLN A 63 6.51 -8.28 9.53
N GLU A 64 7.82 -8.50 9.59
CA GLU A 64 8.50 -9.69 9.10
C GLU A 64 8.80 -10.62 10.28
N THR A 65 8.53 -11.92 10.12
CA THR A 65 8.89 -12.97 11.07
C THR A 65 9.72 -14.01 10.34
N LYS A 66 10.93 -14.27 10.84
CA LYS A 66 11.86 -15.25 10.28
C LYS A 66 11.96 -16.43 11.21
N GLU A 67 11.63 -17.60 10.70
CA GLU A 67 11.65 -18.85 11.45
C GLU A 67 12.42 -19.91 10.67
N PHE A 68 12.95 -20.90 11.38
CA PHE A 68 13.58 -22.06 10.76
C PHE A 68 12.64 -23.26 10.87
N LEU A 69 11.86 -23.49 9.81
CA LEU A 69 10.99 -24.66 9.72
C LEU A 69 11.77 -25.79 9.02
N ASN A 70 11.95 -26.93 9.69
CA ASN A 70 12.65 -28.10 9.11
C ASN A 70 14.03 -27.78 8.52
N ARG A 71 14.84 -26.99 9.24
CA ARG A 71 16.18 -26.51 8.80
C ARG A 71 16.17 -25.63 7.54
N LYS A 72 15.00 -25.14 7.11
CA LYS A 72 14.87 -24.19 5.99
C LYS A 72 14.44 -22.82 6.52
N PRO A 73 15.02 -21.72 6.02
CA PRO A 73 14.56 -20.39 6.37
C PRO A 73 13.15 -20.19 5.81
N HIS A 74 12.22 -19.85 6.69
CA HIS A 74 10.85 -19.49 6.37
C HIS A 74 10.64 -18.03 6.79
N THR A 75 9.97 -17.25 5.94
CA THR A 75 9.74 -15.83 6.22
C THR A 75 8.29 -15.51 5.95
N GLU A 76 7.64 -14.97 6.97
CA GLU A 76 6.25 -14.58 6.95
C GLU A 76 6.09 -13.08 7.13
N TYR A 77 5.09 -12.55 6.44
CA TYR A 77 4.75 -11.14 6.44
C TYR A 77 3.31 -10.96 6.92
N ARG A 78 3.10 -9.92 7.73
CA ARG A 78 1.78 -9.50 8.16
C ARG A 78 1.68 -7.98 8.19
N LEU A 79 0.51 -7.43 7.87
CA LEU A 79 0.29 -6.00 8.11
C LEU A 79 0.20 -5.71 9.60
N THR A 80 0.91 -4.67 10.05
CA THR A 80 0.76 -4.11 11.40
C THR A 80 -0.55 -3.31 11.51
N ALA A 81 -0.95 -2.95 12.73
CA ALA A 81 -2.07 -2.04 12.94
C ALA A 81 -1.85 -0.68 12.24
N ALA A 82 -0.61 -0.19 12.23
CA ALA A 82 -0.23 1.03 11.53
C ALA A 82 -0.36 0.89 10.01
N GLY A 83 0.14 -0.20 9.43
CA GLY A 83 0.02 -0.50 8.00
C GLY A 83 -1.42 -0.66 7.55
N ARG A 84 -2.26 -1.39 8.30
CA ARG A 84 -3.71 -1.50 8.03
C ARG A 84 -4.39 -0.13 8.04
N SER A 85 -4.05 0.71 9.00
CA SER A 85 -4.61 2.07 9.10
C SER A 85 -4.13 2.97 7.95
N ALA A 86 -2.85 2.88 7.59
CA ALA A 86 -2.27 3.62 6.46
C ALA A 86 -2.94 3.23 5.14
N PHE A 87 -3.13 1.93 4.89
CA PHE A 87 -3.80 1.44 3.69
C PHE A 87 -5.29 1.86 3.62
N LYS A 88 -6.01 1.82 4.74
CA LYS A 88 -7.39 2.33 4.82
C LYS A 88 -7.46 3.82 4.47
N ARG A 89 -6.54 4.64 5.01
CA ARG A 89 -6.44 6.07 4.68
C ARG A 89 -6.11 6.30 3.21
N TYR A 90 -5.14 5.54 2.68
CA TYR A 90 -4.77 5.59 1.27
C TYR A 90 -5.97 5.30 0.37
N ARG A 91 -6.71 4.20 0.60
CA ARG A 91 -7.91 3.86 -0.20
C ARG A 91 -8.98 4.96 -0.14
N ARG A 92 -9.15 5.61 1.02
CA ARG A 92 -10.08 6.74 1.16
C ARG A 92 -9.63 7.93 0.32
N ALA A 93 -8.37 8.34 0.44
CA ALA A 93 -7.81 9.45 -0.32
C ALA A 93 -7.81 9.17 -1.83
N TRP A 94 -7.42 7.97 -2.25
CA TRP A 94 -7.45 7.55 -3.65
C TRP A 94 -8.86 7.61 -4.24
N ARG A 95 -9.88 7.16 -3.49
CA ARG A 95 -11.28 7.33 -3.90
C ARG A 95 -11.70 8.78 -4.03
N GLN A 96 -11.19 9.69 -3.19
CA GLN A 96 -11.51 11.11 -3.32
C GLN A 96 -10.89 11.72 -4.58
N VAL A 97 -9.68 11.31 -4.94
CA VAL A 97 -8.99 11.76 -6.16
C VAL A 97 -9.66 11.21 -7.42
N THR A 98 -10.15 9.96 -7.39
CA THR A 98 -10.69 9.26 -8.56
C THR A 98 -12.21 9.31 -8.71
N ARG A 99 -12.94 9.74 -7.67
CA ARG A 99 -14.33 10.19 -7.83
C ARG A 99 -14.27 11.41 -8.74
N GLY A 100 -14.52 11.20 -10.02
CA GLY A 100 -14.18 12.16 -11.07
C GLY A 100 -14.58 13.59 -10.73
N GLN A 101 -13.76 14.53 -11.17
CA GLN A 101 -14.22 15.86 -11.57
C GLN A 101 -15.11 15.72 -12.83
N GLY A 102 -16.13 14.87 -12.77
CA GLY A 102 -17.18 14.78 -13.77
C GLY A 102 -18.18 15.88 -13.47
N THR A 103 -18.18 16.90 -14.35
CA THR A 103 -19.16 17.98 -14.47
C THR A 103 -19.01 19.17 -13.51
N GLN A 104 -18.03 20.04 -13.79
CA GLN A 104 -18.22 21.50 -13.67
C GLN A 104 -18.06 22.15 -15.05
N ASP A 105 -18.85 21.67 -16.02
CA ASP A 105 -19.12 22.36 -17.29
C ASP A 105 -20.62 22.19 -17.59
N ALA A 106 -21.45 22.76 -16.73
CA ALA A 106 -22.84 23.10 -17.05
C ALA A 106 -23.38 24.00 -15.93
N ASN A 107 -23.48 25.29 -16.26
CA ASN A 107 -24.39 26.26 -15.65
C ASN A 107 -24.04 26.82 -14.26
N ALA A 108 -23.22 27.88 -14.25
CA ALA A 108 -23.47 29.05 -13.41
C ALA A 108 -22.68 30.28 -13.91
N LYS A 109 -23.41 31.39 -14.16
CA LYS A 109 -22.99 32.77 -14.52
C LYS A 109 -23.00 33.05 -16.04
N ALA A 110 -23.81 33.93 -16.62
CA ALA A 110 -24.78 34.95 -16.17
C ALA A 110 -25.63 35.40 -17.40
N PRO A 111 -26.73 36.14 -17.25
CA PRO A 111 -27.66 36.45 -18.35
C PRO A 111 -27.07 37.52 -19.28
N CYS A 112 -27.23 37.34 -20.59
CA CYS A 112 -27.14 38.47 -21.52
C CYS A 112 -28.35 39.37 -21.27
N SER A 113 -28.09 40.62 -20.92
CA SER A 113 -28.96 41.77 -21.16
C SER A 113 -28.45 42.52 -22.38
#